data_AF-A0A433XNL9-F1
#
_entry.id   AF-A0A433XNL9-F1
#
_cell.length_a   1.000
_cell.length_b   1.000
_cell.length_c   1.000
_cell.angle_alpha   90.00
_cell.angle_beta   90.00
_cell.angle_gamma   90.00
#
_symmetry.space_group_name_H-M   'P 1'
#
loop_
_entity.id
_entity.type
_entity.pdbx_description
1 polymer ?
#
loop_
_entity_poly.entity_id
_entity_poly.type
_entity_poly.pdbx_seq_one_letter_code
_entity_poly.pdbx_strand_id
1 'polypeptide(L)'
;MRKLLELLTDVAEQINLTIDETEEMEHPLVKLYRTSLQEEQSALERLLSKLKSTEPPIEEIKNDLSIVYLNDEIVEPTFRAWLRAVKWMDHKDSEEAKKLENRFPGIKSRLKETGAELKEIYGAAAIRFIVPALYQ
;
A
#
# COMPACT_ATOMS: atom_id res chain seq x y z
N MET A 1 0.69 -15.48 -12.17
CA MET A 1 0.29 -14.21 -12.83
C MET A 1 -1.14 -13.74 -12.51
N ARG A 2 -2.19 -14.52 -12.80
CA ARG A 2 -3.58 -14.12 -12.48
C ARG A 2 -3.77 -13.77 -11.00
N LYS A 3 -3.19 -14.57 -10.10
CA LYS A 3 -3.20 -14.35 -8.65
C LYS A 3 -2.46 -13.07 -8.25
N LEU A 4 -1.28 -12.79 -8.82
CA LEU A 4 -0.56 -11.52 -8.60
C LEU A 4 -1.43 -10.30 -8.97
N LEU A 5 -2.11 -10.37 -10.12
CA LEU A 5 -2.99 -9.29 -10.58
C LEU A 5 -4.18 -9.06 -9.64
N GLU A 6 -4.80 -10.14 -9.17
CA GLU A 6 -5.90 -10.10 -8.19
C GLU A 6 -5.45 -9.46 -6.87
N LEU A 7 -4.33 -9.92 -6.31
CA LEU A 7 -3.79 -9.38 -5.05
C LEU A 7 -3.47 -7.88 -5.12
N LEU A 8 -2.83 -7.43 -6.21
CA LEU A 8 -2.50 -6.02 -6.39
C LEU A 8 -3.72 -5.14 -6.70
N THR A 9 -4.75 -5.73 -7.31
CA THR A 9 -6.03 -5.04 -7.53
C THR A 9 -6.77 -4.84 -6.22
N ASP A 10 -6.83 -5.87 -5.37
CA ASP A 10 -7.40 -5.77 -4.02
C ASP A 10 -6.71 -4.65 -3.21
N VAL A 11 -5.37 -4.58 -3.26
CA VAL A 11 -4.61 -3.52 -2.58
C VAL A 11 -4.98 -2.13 -3.12
N ALA A 12 -5.01 -1.97 -4.45
CA ALA A 12 -5.35 -0.70 -5.08
C ALA A 12 -6.78 -0.24 -4.72
N GLU A 13 -7.75 -1.16 -4.68
CA GLU A 13 -9.12 -0.84 -4.27
C GLU A 13 -9.18 -0.37 -2.81
N GLN A 14 -8.48 -1.05 -1.89
CA GLN A 14 -8.43 -0.64 -0.49
C GLN A 14 -7.76 0.73 -0.29
N ILE A 15 -6.72 1.02 -1.07
CA ILE A 15 -6.03 2.32 -1.03
C ILE A 15 -6.95 3.44 -1.51
N ASN A 16 -7.60 3.27 -2.67
CA ASN A 16 -8.55 4.25 -3.20
C ASN A 16 -9.68 4.54 -2.21
N LEU A 17 -10.30 3.50 -1.65
CA LEU A 17 -11.33 3.68 -0.62
C LEU A 17 -10.81 4.49 0.58
N THR A 18 -9.52 4.42 0.89
CA THR A 18 -8.95 5.13 2.04
C THR A 18 -8.61 6.57 1.70
N ILE A 19 -8.19 6.83 0.46
CA ILE A 19 -8.02 8.19 -0.06
C ILE A 19 -9.36 8.93 -0.04
N ASP A 20 -10.43 8.29 -0.53
CA ASP A 20 -11.78 8.87 -0.58
C ASP A 20 -12.31 9.19 0.83
N GLU A 21 -12.18 8.25 1.78
CA GLU A 21 -12.66 8.45 3.15
C GLU A 21 -11.89 9.53 3.93
N THR A 22 -10.69 9.90 3.48
CA THR A 22 -9.85 10.91 4.13
C THR A 22 -9.80 12.24 3.37
N GLU A 23 -10.59 12.39 2.30
CA GLU A 23 -10.52 13.55 1.39
C GLU A 23 -10.76 14.88 2.11
N GLU A 24 -11.80 14.95 2.92
CA GLU A 24 -12.27 16.14 3.66
C GLU A 24 -11.50 16.40 4.97
N MET A 25 -10.54 15.54 5.30
CA MET A 25 -9.77 15.65 6.55
C MET A 25 -8.56 16.58 6.35
N GLU A 26 -8.45 17.60 7.18
CA GLU A 26 -7.47 18.68 6.99
C GLU A 26 -6.19 18.54 7.85
N HIS A 27 -6.14 17.55 8.75
CA HIS A 27 -5.02 17.39 9.67
C HIS A 27 -3.69 17.19 8.91
N PRO A 28 -2.58 17.88 9.25
CA PRO A 28 -1.32 17.77 8.49
C PRO A 28 -0.82 16.33 8.31
N LEU A 29 -0.95 15.48 9.34
CA LEU A 29 -0.60 14.06 9.26
C LEU A 29 -1.50 13.26 8.30
N VAL A 30 -2.77 13.64 8.14
CA VAL A 30 -3.66 12.98 7.17
C VAL A 30 -3.29 13.37 5.73
N LYS A 31 -2.76 14.59 5.53
CA LYS A 31 -2.24 15.01 4.22
C LYS A 31 -1.00 14.20 3.85
N LEU A 32 -0.05 14.04 4.78
CA LEU A 32 1.12 13.19 4.57
C LEU A 32 0.74 11.73 4.29
N TYR A 33 -0.20 11.20 5.09
CA TYR A 33 -0.73 9.86 4.89
C TYR A 33 -1.34 9.68 3.50
N ARG A 34 -2.21 10.60 3.07
CA ARG A 34 -2.81 10.59 1.73
C ARG A 34 -1.77 10.71 0.62
N THR A 35 -0.74 11.54 0.79
CA THR A 35 0.33 11.68 -0.21
C THR A 35 1.04 10.34 -0.44
N SER A 36 1.38 9.60 0.62
CA SER A 36 1.99 8.28 0.49
C SER A 36 1.04 7.28 -0.17
N LEU A 37 -0.25 7.28 0.19
CA LEU A 37 -1.26 6.43 -0.46
C LEU A 37 -1.44 6.75 -1.94
N GLN A 38 -1.41 8.03 -2.34
CA GLN A 38 -1.54 8.45 -3.74
C GLN A 38 -0.33 8.02 -4.58
N GLU A 39 0.86 8.09 -4.02
CA GLU A 39 2.07 7.61 -4.68
C GLU A 39 2.07 6.08 -4.82
N GLU A 40 1.62 5.37 -3.78
CA GLU A 40 1.39 3.92 -3.82
C GLU A 40 0.36 3.54 -4.88
N GLN A 41 -0.80 4.22 -4.91
CA GLN A 41 -1.85 4.03 -5.90
C GLN A 41 -1.34 4.24 -7.33
N SER A 42 -0.58 5.32 -7.56
CA SER A 42 0.01 5.60 -8.87
C SER A 42 0.99 4.51 -9.31
N ALA A 43 1.76 3.93 -8.38
CA ALA A 43 2.64 2.80 -8.66
C ALA A 43 1.86 1.53 -8.97
N LEU A 44 0.79 1.25 -8.22
CA LEU A 44 -0.11 0.11 -8.48
C LEU A 44 -0.77 0.21 -9.85
N GLU A 45 -1.24 1.38 -10.27
CA GLU A 45 -1.83 1.56 -11.61
C GLU A 45 -0.83 1.25 -12.71
N ARG A 46 0.42 1.71 -12.58
CA ARG A 46 1.49 1.38 -13.51
C ARG A 46 1.80 -0.12 -13.50
N LEU A 47 1.86 -0.76 -12.33
CA LEU A 47 2.05 -2.21 -12.20
C LEU A 47 0.94 -3.00 -12.87
N LEU A 48 -0.32 -2.69 -12.54
CA LEU A 48 -1.49 -3.36 -13.07
C LEU A 48 -1.56 -3.21 -14.60
N SER A 49 -1.17 -2.05 -15.14
CA SER A 49 -1.10 -1.86 -16.59
C SER A 49 -0.10 -2.80 -17.27
N LYS A 50 1.08 -3.01 -16.67
CA LYS A 50 2.13 -3.91 -17.19
C LYS A 50 1.74 -5.38 -17.05
N LEU A 51 1.13 -5.75 -15.93
CA LEU A 51 0.73 -7.13 -15.63
C LEU A 51 -0.46 -7.63 -16.46
N LYS A 52 -1.27 -6.72 -17.04
CA LYS A 52 -2.42 -7.08 -17.88
C LYS A 52 -2.03 -7.60 -19.27
N SER A 53 -0.85 -7.25 -19.78
CA SER A 53 -0.47 -7.55 -21.17
C SER A 53 0.27 -8.88 -21.31
N THR A 54 1.24 -9.16 -20.44
CA THR A 54 2.07 -10.38 -20.39
C THR A 54 2.76 -10.47 -19.02
N GLU A 55 3.50 -11.54 -18.73
CA GLU A 55 4.43 -11.60 -17.60
C GLU A 55 5.65 -10.72 -17.89
N PRO A 56 5.76 -9.51 -17.30
CA PRO A 56 6.85 -8.61 -17.63
C PRO A 56 8.14 -9.08 -16.93
N PRO A 57 9.32 -8.78 -17.50
CA PRO A 57 10.57 -8.91 -16.78
C PRO A 57 10.52 -8.14 -15.44
N ILE A 58 11.13 -8.69 -14.39
CA ILE A 58 11.13 -8.06 -13.07
C ILE A 58 11.73 -6.64 -13.13
N GLU A 59 12.69 -6.41 -14.03
CA GLU A 59 13.34 -5.11 -14.28
C GLU A 59 12.37 -4.00 -14.70
N GLU A 60 11.26 -4.37 -15.36
CA GLU A 60 10.25 -3.41 -15.81
C GLU A 60 9.27 -3.01 -14.69
N ILE A 61 9.11 -3.86 -13.67
CA ILE A 61 8.16 -3.66 -12.57
C ILE A 61 8.82 -3.39 -11.22
N LYS A 62 10.13 -3.64 -11.07
CA LYS A 62 10.85 -3.54 -9.79
C LYS A 62 10.73 -2.18 -9.11
N ASN A 63 10.77 -1.10 -9.89
CA ASN A 63 10.73 0.26 -9.34
C ASN A 63 9.35 0.53 -8.75
N ASP A 64 8.29 0.20 -9.49
CA ASP A 64 6.93 0.39 -9.01
C ASP A 64 6.63 -0.52 -7.81
N LEU A 65 7.10 -1.78 -7.83
CA LEU A 65 7.00 -2.68 -6.66
C LEU A 65 7.72 -2.09 -5.44
N SER A 66 8.92 -1.54 -5.62
CA SER A 66 9.68 -0.93 -4.51
C SER A 66 8.93 0.27 -3.93
N ILE A 67 8.28 1.09 -4.77
CA ILE A 67 7.44 2.20 -4.30
C ILE A 67 6.27 1.67 -3.48
N VAL A 68 5.59 0.61 -3.93
CA VAL A 68 4.46 0.02 -3.20
C VAL A 68 4.87 -0.42 -1.79
N TYR A 69 5.91 -1.26 -1.68
CA TYR A 69 6.34 -1.75 -0.37
C TYR A 69 6.90 -0.64 0.53
N LEU A 70 7.65 0.32 -0.02
CA LEU A 70 8.19 1.43 0.75
C LEU A 70 7.06 2.32 1.30
N ASN A 71 6.04 2.59 0.49
CA ASN A 71 4.92 3.40 0.92
C ASN A 71 4.06 2.69 1.97
N ASP A 72 3.81 1.38 1.86
CA ASP A 72 3.12 0.64 2.93
C ASP A 72 3.87 0.73 4.28
N GLU A 73 5.21 0.67 4.25
CA GLU A 73 6.05 0.85 5.45
C GLU A 73 6.01 2.28 6.04
N ILE A 74 5.69 3.30 5.22
CA ILE A 74 5.53 4.71 5.65
C ILE A 74 4.10 5.00 6.11
N VAL A 75 3.13 4.39 5.44
CA VAL A 75 1.69 4.60 5.60
C VAL A 75 1.24 4.20 7.00
N GLU A 76 1.59 2.99 7.47
CA GLU A 76 1.21 2.50 8.80
C GLU A 76 1.69 3.42 9.94
N PRO A 77 2.98 3.78 10.06
CA PRO A 77 3.44 4.65 11.15
C PRO A 77 2.87 6.07 11.05
N THR A 78 2.67 6.60 9.84
CA THR A 78 2.06 7.93 9.64
C THR A 78 0.62 7.96 10.11
N PHE A 79 -0.17 6.93 9.77
CA PHE A 79 -1.53 6.77 10.28
C PHE A 79 -1.55 6.63 11.81
N ARG A 80 -0.68 5.81 12.41
CA ARG A 80 -0.62 5.66 13.86
C ARG A 80 -0.26 6.97 14.58
N ALA A 81 0.60 7.78 13.99
CA ALA A 81 0.91 9.11 14.49
C ALA A 81 -0.30 10.04 14.42
N TRP A 82 -1.03 10.02 13.30
CA TRP A 82 -2.27 10.78 13.11
C TRP A 82 -3.34 10.37 14.14
N LEU A 83 -3.64 9.08 14.26
CA LEU A 83 -4.61 8.53 15.21
C LEU A 83 -4.31 8.95 16.65
N ARG A 84 -3.03 8.94 17.04
CA ARG A 84 -2.61 9.41 18.37
C ARG A 84 -2.82 10.91 18.55
N ALA A 85 -2.46 11.71 17.54
CA ALA A 85 -2.60 13.16 17.58
C ALA A 85 -4.06 13.58 17.74
N VAL A 86 -4.96 13.07 16.89
CA VAL A 86 -6.39 13.43 16.93
C VAL A 86 -7.05 12.99 18.24
N LYS A 87 -6.63 11.84 18.79
CA LYS A 87 -7.12 11.36 20.09
C LYS A 87 -6.67 12.25 21.24
N TRP A 88 -5.42 12.72 21.24
CA TRP A 88 -4.90 13.59 22.31
C TRP A 88 -5.46 15.01 22.25
N MET A 89 -5.78 15.48 21.05
CA MET A 89 -6.30 16.83 20.83
C MET A 89 -7.83 16.94 20.97
N ASP A 90 -8.53 15.82 21.23
CA ASP A 90 -9.99 15.74 21.15
C ASP A 90 -10.50 16.32 19.81
N HIS A 91 -9.79 16.00 18.73
CA HIS A 91 -10.04 16.57 17.41
C HIS A 91 -11.31 15.96 16.79
N LYS A 92 -12.04 16.75 16.00
CA LYS A 92 -13.27 16.32 15.30
C LYS A 92 -13.12 15.04 14.46
N ASP A 93 -11.91 14.73 14.01
CA ASP A 93 -11.61 13.58 13.17
C ASP A 93 -11.33 12.29 13.98
N SER A 94 -11.36 12.34 15.33
CA SER A 94 -10.95 11.21 16.18
C SER A 94 -11.76 9.93 15.93
N GLU A 95 -13.08 10.04 15.81
CA GLU A 95 -13.94 8.88 15.56
C GLU A 95 -13.76 8.30 14.15
N GLU A 96 -13.58 9.16 13.14
CA GLU A 96 -13.35 8.69 11.77
C GLU A 96 -11.97 8.05 11.61
N ALA A 97 -10.92 8.65 12.18
CA ALA A 97 -9.58 8.07 12.18
C ALA A 97 -9.57 6.67 12.81
N LYS A 98 -10.37 6.44 13.86
CA LYS A 98 -10.47 5.13 14.52
C LYS A 98 -11.12 4.06 13.64
N LYS A 99 -12.07 4.40 12.78
CA LYS A 99 -12.71 3.43 11.86
C LYS A 99 -11.72 2.88 10.83
N LEU A 100 -10.72 3.68 10.46
CA LEU A 100 -9.69 3.33 9.47
C LEU A 100 -8.62 2.36 10.02
N GLU A 101 -8.52 2.17 11.34
CA GLU A 101 -7.47 1.35 11.96
C GLU A 101 -7.47 -0.12 11.46
N ASN A 102 -8.63 -0.64 11.09
CA ASN A 102 -8.77 -2.03 10.65
C ASN A 102 -8.35 -2.28 9.19
N ARG A 103 -7.92 -1.26 8.44
CA ARG A 103 -7.55 -1.42 7.02
C ARG A 103 -6.15 -1.98 6.81
N PHE A 104 -5.19 -1.61 7.66
CA PHE A 104 -3.79 -2.02 7.54
C PHE A 104 -3.56 -3.53 7.58
N PRO A 105 -4.23 -4.31 8.46
CA PRO A 105 -4.06 -5.76 8.48
C PRO A 105 -4.42 -6.41 7.13
N GLY A 106 -5.45 -5.90 6.45
CA GLY A 106 -5.89 -6.41 5.15
C GLY A 106 -4.86 -6.15 4.05
N ILE A 107 -4.47 -4.88 3.87
CA ILE A 107 -3.45 -4.47 2.87
C ILE A 107 -2.15 -5.23 3.09
N LYS A 108 -1.66 -5.28 4.35
CA LYS A 108 -0.43 -5.97 4.70
C LYS A 108 -0.48 -7.47 4.43
N SER A 109 -1.62 -8.12 4.66
CA SER A 109 -1.81 -9.53 4.32
C SER A 109 -1.71 -9.75 2.81
N ARG A 110 -2.39 -8.91 2.02
CA ARG A 110 -2.33 -9.00 0.55
C ARG A 110 -0.94 -8.74 -0.01
N LEU A 111 -0.20 -7.80 0.56
CA LEU A 111 1.19 -7.53 0.18
C LEU A 111 2.13 -8.68 0.56
N LYS A 112 1.89 -9.39 1.67
CA LYS A 112 2.63 -10.63 1.99
C LYS A 112 2.36 -11.73 0.98
N GLU A 113 1.09 -11.94 0.63
CA GLU A 113 0.70 -12.90 -0.41
C GLU A 113 1.32 -12.53 -1.77
N THR A 114 1.41 -11.23 -2.06
CA THR A 114 2.07 -10.68 -3.26
C THR A 114 3.56 -11.01 -3.25
N GLY A 115 4.24 -10.81 -2.13
CA GLY A 115 5.66 -11.15 -1.97
C GLY A 115 5.94 -12.63 -2.21
N ALA A 116 5.08 -13.51 -1.68
CA ALA A 116 5.15 -14.95 -1.92
C ALA A 116 4.96 -15.31 -3.40
N GLU A 117 3.94 -14.73 -4.06
CA GLU A 117 3.68 -14.96 -5.48
C GLU A 117 4.84 -14.44 -6.37
N LEU A 118 5.41 -13.27 -6.06
CA LEU A 118 6.57 -12.73 -6.77
C LEU A 118 7.80 -13.65 -6.64
N LYS A 119 7.98 -14.26 -5.46
CA LYS A 119 9.05 -15.22 -5.19
C LYS A 119 8.90 -16.49 -6.02
N GLU A 120 7.67 -16.96 -6.21
CA GLU A 120 7.36 -18.13 -7.04
C GLU A 120 7.61 -17.86 -8.53
N ILE A 121 7.26 -16.67 -9.01
CA ILE A 121 7.37 -16.30 -10.43
C ILE A 121 8.82 -15.95 -10.80
N TYR A 122 9.46 -15.05 -10.04
CA TYR A 122 10.76 -14.46 -10.41
C TYR A 122 11.95 -15.03 -9.62
N GLY A 123 11.68 -15.81 -8.58
CA GLY A 123 12.70 -16.37 -7.69
C GLY A 123 13.14 -15.41 -6.59
N ALA A 124 13.55 -15.99 -5.45
CA ALA A 124 13.91 -15.25 -4.24
C ALA A 124 15.07 -14.24 -4.45
N ALA A 125 16.03 -14.56 -5.32
CA ALA A 125 17.17 -13.68 -5.58
C ALA A 125 16.76 -12.37 -6.27
N ALA A 126 15.81 -12.44 -7.20
CA ALA A 126 15.34 -11.29 -7.97
C ALA A 126 14.55 -10.31 -7.10
N ILE A 127 13.76 -10.83 -6.14
CA ILE A 127 12.87 -9.99 -5.31
C ILE A 127 13.52 -9.47 -4.03
N ARG A 128 14.72 -9.96 -3.67
CA ARG A 128 15.38 -9.70 -2.37
C ARG A 128 15.51 -8.22 -2.01
N PHE A 129 15.74 -7.38 -3.02
CA PHE A 129 15.96 -5.94 -2.86
C PHE A 129 14.71 -5.10 -3.21
N ILE A 130 13.61 -5.75 -3.56
CA ILE A 130 12.35 -5.13 -3.97
C ILE A 130 11.31 -5.30 -2.85
N VAL A 131 11.19 -6.53 -2.34
CA VAL A 131 10.23 -6.91 -1.31
C VAL A 131 10.95 -6.89 0.04
N PRO A 132 10.55 -6.06 1.02
CA PRO A 132 11.19 -6.05 2.34
C PRO A 132 11.01 -7.39 3.07
N ALA A 133 11.92 -7.71 3.99
CA ALA A 133 11.93 -9.00 4.68
C ALA A 133 10.64 -9.32 5.45
N LEU A 134 9.90 -8.28 5.89
CA LEU A 134 8.61 -8.44 6.57
C LEU A 134 7.48 -8.96 5.66
N TYR A 135 7.73 -9.01 4.34
CA TYR A 135 6.79 -9.41 3.29
C TYR A 135 7.28 -10.65 2.49
N GLN A 136 8.37 -11.31 2.90
CA GLN A 136 9.01 -12.43 2.18
C GLN A 136 8.72 -13.84 2.72
#